data_AF-A0A670I662-F1
#
_entry.id   AF-A0A670I662-F1
#
_cell.length_a   1.000
_cell.length_b   1.000
_cell.length_c   1.000
_cell.angle_alpha   90.00
_cell.angle_beta   90.00
_cell.angle_gamma   90.00
#
_symmetry.space_group_name_H-M   'P 1'
#
loop_
_entity.id
_entity.type
_entity.pdbx_description
1 polymer ?
#
loop_
_entity_poly.entity_id
_entity_poly.type
_entity_poly.pdbx_seq_one_letter_code
_entity_poly.pdbx_strand_id
1 'polypeptide(L)'
;MALTVETESRIYHSLRAVFGATAHLASLGFTIFVAVVARPGSSLFSWHPFLMSLAFSFLMTEALLTFSPESSLLQSFSRKAKVRFHWALQLLSLTCAVLGLAIISYNKYRKGKDHFVTWHGLTGLLTVLYATMQCMGGLALLYPKLMKNWTLSKLKLYHATSGLIGYILGCASLMLGMCSLWFTISVTGVSWYLSMLCPILTSLVIMNQVSNAYLYRKRIQP
;
A
#
# COMPACT_ATOMS: atom_id res chain seq x y z
N MET A 1 -9.75 29.60 -25.47
CA MET A 1 -9.16 28.24 -25.59
C MET A 1 -7.91 28.06 -24.73
N ALA A 2 -6.95 29.00 -24.68
CA ALA A 2 -5.78 28.89 -23.77
C ALA A 2 -6.14 29.05 -22.28
N LEU A 3 -6.97 30.05 -21.93
CA LEU A 3 -7.46 30.30 -20.56
C LEU A 3 -8.24 29.11 -19.95
N THR A 4 -8.96 28.36 -20.79
CA THR A 4 -9.73 27.19 -20.36
C THR A 4 -8.81 26.00 -20.05
N VAL A 5 -7.77 25.80 -20.87
CA VAL A 5 -6.76 24.73 -20.68
C VAL A 5 -5.92 24.96 -19.42
N GLU A 6 -5.52 26.21 -19.12
CA GLU A 6 -4.79 26.53 -17.89
C GLU A 6 -5.63 26.36 -16.62
N THR A 7 -6.92 26.67 -16.72
CA THR A 7 -7.86 26.52 -15.60
C THR A 7 -8.12 25.04 -15.31
N GLU A 8 -8.36 24.24 -16.35
CA GLU A 8 -8.49 22.79 -16.25
C GLU A 8 -7.25 22.16 -15.62
N SER A 9 -6.05 22.54 -16.08
CA SER A 9 -4.78 22.05 -15.51
C SER A 9 -4.66 22.34 -14.01
N ARG A 10 -4.99 23.57 -13.57
CA ARG A 10 -4.98 23.94 -12.15
C ARG A 10 -5.99 23.14 -11.32
N ILE A 11 -7.18 22.90 -11.85
CA ILE A 11 -8.20 22.08 -11.18
C ILE A 11 -7.69 20.65 -11.00
N TYR A 12 -7.16 20.01 -12.04
CA TYR A 12 -6.62 18.65 -11.93
C TYR A 12 -5.46 18.55 -10.93
N HIS A 13 -4.55 19.52 -10.92
CA HIS A 13 -3.48 19.56 -9.93
C HIS A 13 -4.01 19.69 -8.50
N SER A 14 -4.97 20.58 -8.29
CA SER A 14 -5.59 20.78 -6.97
C SER A 14 -6.33 19.54 -6.49
N LEU A 15 -7.09 18.89 -7.37
CA LEU A 15 -7.78 17.63 -7.06
C LEU A 15 -6.79 16.53 -6.67
N ARG A 16 -5.69 16.34 -7.42
CA ARG A 16 -4.66 15.34 -7.06
C ARG A 16 -4.02 15.62 -5.71
N ALA A 17 -3.75 16.89 -5.40
CA ALA A 17 -3.21 17.28 -4.10
C ALA A 17 -4.19 16.95 -2.97
N VAL A 18 -5.47 17.29 -3.13
CA VAL A 18 -6.53 16.98 -2.15
C VAL A 18 -6.67 15.47 -1.96
N PHE A 19 -6.80 14.70 -3.04
CA PHE A 19 -6.91 13.24 -2.93
C PHE A 19 -5.67 12.59 -2.32
N GLY A 20 -4.47 13.11 -2.62
CA GLY A 20 -3.23 12.65 -2.00
C GLY A 20 -3.19 12.95 -0.50
N ALA A 21 -3.60 14.14 -0.07
CA ALA A 21 -3.74 14.48 1.34
C ALA A 21 -4.78 13.58 2.04
N THR A 22 -5.92 13.33 1.40
CA THR A 22 -6.92 12.39 1.91
C THR A 22 -6.35 10.97 2.02
N ALA A 23 -5.50 10.52 1.09
CA ALA A 23 -4.86 9.21 1.18
C ALA A 23 -3.92 9.09 2.38
N HIS A 24 -3.13 10.13 2.69
CA HIS A 24 -2.30 10.19 3.89
C HIS A 24 -3.13 10.11 5.18
N LEU A 25 -4.22 10.88 5.24
CA LEU A 25 -5.10 10.90 6.42
C LEU A 25 -5.88 9.59 6.56
N ALA A 26 -6.36 9.03 5.46
CA ALA A 26 -7.11 7.77 5.45
C ALA A 26 -6.22 6.58 5.84
N SER A 27 -4.98 6.51 5.34
CA SER A 27 -4.05 5.44 5.68
C SER A 27 -3.68 5.46 7.17
N LEU A 28 -3.32 6.63 7.70
CA LEU A 28 -2.99 6.82 9.11
C LEU A 28 -4.21 6.59 10.01
N GLY A 29 -5.34 7.22 9.68
CA GLY A 29 -6.59 7.12 10.44
C GLY A 29 -7.10 5.69 10.52
N PHE A 30 -7.06 4.94 9.41
CA PHE A 30 -7.45 3.53 9.38
C PHE A 30 -6.54 2.68 10.27
N THR A 31 -5.22 2.85 10.19
CA THR A 31 -4.27 2.10 11.05
C THR A 31 -4.49 2.40 12.52
N ILE A 32 -4.72 3.67 12.90
CA ILE A 32 -5.02 4.05 14.29
C ILE A 32 -6.35 3.41 14.74
N PHE A 33 -7.38 3.49 13.90
CA PHE A 33 -8.68 2.88 14.20
C PHE A 33 -8.57 1.37 14.43
N VAL A 34 -7.88 0.64 13.55
CA VAL A 34 -7.62 -0.79 13.71
C VAL A 34 -6.81 -1.07 14.98
N ALA A 35 -5.83 -0.24 15.33
CA ALA A 35 -5.07 -0.40 16.57
C ALA A 35 -5.96 -0.27 17.82
N VAL A 36 -6.87 0.71 17.84
CA VAL A 36 -7.83 0.92 18.94
C VAL A 36 -8.80 -0.26 19.07
N VAL A 37 -9.34 -0.75 17.95
CA VAL A 37 -10.27 -1.90 17.93
C VAL A 37 -9.56 -3.19 18.33
N ALA A 38 -8.35 -3.43 17.79
CA ALA A 38 -7.60 -4.65 18.04
C ALA A 38 -6.98 -4.72 19.43
N ARG A 39 -6.60 -3.57 20.01
CA ARG A 39 -5.88 -3.47 21.30
C ARG A 39 -4.63 -4.35 21.30
N PRO A 40 -3.60 -4.03 20.47
CA PRO A 40 -2.40 -4.85 20.38
C PRO A 40 -1.78 -5.08 21.75
N GLY A 41 -1.44 -6.33 22.04
CA GLY A 41 -0.99 -6.78 23.37
C GLY A 41 -2.06 -7.50 24.19
N SER A 42 -3.35 -7.34 23.87
CA SER A 42 -4.45 -8.06 24.55
C SER A 42 -4.46 -9.57 24.23
N SER A 43 -3.94 -9.96 23.07
CA SER A 43 -3.79 -11.35 22.65
C SER A 43 -2.79 -11.48 21.51
N LEU A 44 -2.29 -12.69 21.23
CA LEU A 44 -1.48 -12.92 20.02
C LEU A 44 -2.26 -12.54 18.75
N PHE A 45 -3.58 -12.80 18.72
CA PHE A 45 -4.42 -12.40 17.60
C PHE A 45 -4.43 -10.88 17.39
N SER A 46 -4.50 -10.06 18.45
CA SER A 46 -4.58 -8.59 18.36
C SER A 46 -3.42 -7.93 17.61
N TRP A 47 -2.24 -8.54 17.66
CA TRP A 47 -1.06 -8.06 16.93
C TRP A 47 -1.21 -8.21 15.42
N HIS A 48 -1.95 -9.21 14.94
CA HIS A 48 -2.12 -9.46 13.52
C HIS A 48 -2.82 -8.31 12.76
N PRO A 49 -4.06 -7.91 13.09
CA PRO A 49 -4.74 -6.83 12.38
C PRO A 49 -4.00 -5.49 12.55
N PHE A 50 -3.39 -5.23 13.71
CA PHE A 50 -2.55 -4.06 13.90
C PHE A 50 -1.34 -4.05 12.95
N LEU A 51 -0.49 -5.08 12.97
CA LEU A 51 0.71 -5.14 12.14
C LEU A 51 0.38 -5.17 10.64
N MET A 52 -0.71 -5.84 10.24
CA MET A 52 -1.16 -5.89 8.84
C MET A 52 -1.67 -4.53 8.36
N SER A 53 -2.46 -3.82 9.17
CA SER A 53 -2.90 -2.46 8.84
C SER A 53 -1.73 -1.47 8.82
N LEU A 54 -0.79 -1.58 9.76
CA LEU A 54 0.43 -0.75 9.78
C LEU A 54 1.28 -0.96 8.54
N ALA A 55 1.46 -2.22 8.11
CA ALA A 55 2.20 -2.57 6.90
C ALA A 55 1.52 -2.06 5.63
N PHE A 56 0.35 -2.62 5.31
CA PHE A 56 -0.27 -2.46 3.99
C PHE A 56 -1.11 -1.19 3.85
N SER A 57 -1.68 -0.68 4.94
CA SER A 57 -2.44 0.57 4.87
C SER A 57 -1.53 1.77 5.05
N PHE A 58 -0.78 1.88 6.16
CA PHE A 58 0.02 3.08 6.42
C PHE A 58 1.37 3.07 5.69
N LEU A 59 2.32 2.23 6.12
CA LEU A 59 3.72 2.29 5.68
C LEU A 59 3.87 2.16 4.16
N MET A 60 3.15 1.22 3.55
CA MET A 60 3.21 1.01 2.11
C MET A 60 2.63 2.18 1.32
N THR A 61 1.52 2.79 1.78
CA THR A 61 0.93 3.97 1.15
C THR A 61 1.89 5.15 1.20
N GLU A 62 2.48 5.42 2.36
CA GLU A 62 3.48 6.49 2.53
C GLU A 62 4.73 6.27 1.66
N ALA A 63 5.18 5.02 1.55
CA ALA A 63 6.29 4.65 0.68
C ALA A 63 6.00 4.96 -0.80
N LEU A 64 4.76 4.77 -1.25
CA LEU A 64 4.35 5.02 -2.64
C LEU A 64 4.10 6.51 -2.90
N LEU A 65 3.45 7.22 -1.96
CA LEU A 65 3.18 8.65 -2.05
C LEU A 65 4.46 9.50 -1.97
N THR A 66 5.58 8.94 -1.48
CA THR A 66 6.90 9.58 -1.55
C THR A 66 7.26 10.06 -2.98
N PHE A 67 6.76 9.39 -4.02
CA PHE A 67 6.99 9.77 -5.42
C PHE A 67 5.85 10.57 -6.08
N SER A 68 4.81 10.93 -5.33
CA SER A 68 3.73 11.80 -5.82
C SER A 68 4.27 13.20 -6.12
N PRO A 69 4.06 13.76 -7.33
CA PRO A 69 4.45 15.13 -7.64
C PRO A 69 3.70 16.19 -6.81
N GLU A 70 2.41 15.95 -6.58
CA GLU A 70 1.48 16.92 -5.97
C GLU A 70 1.25 16.71 -4.47
N SER A 71 1.46 15.49 -3.95
CA SER A 71 1.11 15.15 -2.56
C SER A 71 2.26 14.60 -1.72
N SER A 72 3.48 14.48 -2.25
CA SER A 72 4.60 13.95 -1.48
C SER A 72 4.96 14.88 -0.32
N LEU A 73 4.94 14.37 0.91
CA LEU A 73 5.46 15.06 2.10
C LEU A 73 6.97 15.37 2.02
N LEU A 74 7.66 14.79 1.03
CA LEU A 74 9.09 14.98 0.78
C LEU A 74 9.32 15.74 -0.52
N GLN A 75 8.39 16.59 -0.98
CA GLN A 75 8.44 17.22 -2.29
C GLN A 75 9.78 17.92 -2.59
N SER A 76 10.32 18.66 -1.62
CA SER A 76 11.59 19.40 -1.68
C SER A 76 12.86 18.54 -1.62
N PHE A 77 12.73 17.25 -1.29
CA PHE A 77 13.88 16.35 -1.15
C PHE A 77 14.37 15.85 -2.50
N SER A 78 15.68 15.59 -2.59
CA SER A 78 16.30 15.01 -3.78
C SER A 78 15.70 13.63 -4.13
N ARG A 79 15.76 13.26 -5.42
CA ARG A 79 15.30 11.93 -5.86
C ARG A 79 16.00 10.78 -5.13
N LYS A 80 17.30 10.94 -4.81
CA LYS A 80 18.08 9.96 -4.05
C LYS A 80 17.54 9.78 -2.63
N ALA A 81 17.18 10.88 -1.96
CA ALA A 81 16.54 10.82 -0.64
C ALA A 81 15.17 10.15 -0.72
N LYS A 82 14.31 10.52 -1.67
CA LYS A 82 13.01 9.87 -1.89
C LYS A 82 13.13 8.37 -2.10
N VAL A 83 14.13 7.91 -2.86
CA VAL A 83 14.41 6.47 -3.03
C VAL A 83 14.80 5.81 -1.71
N ARG A 84 15.60 6.46 -0.87
CA ARG A 84 15.98 5.95 0.46
C ARG A 84 14.77 5.79 1.37
N PHE A 85 13.94 6.81 1.46
CA PHE A 85 12.69 6.74 2.23
C PHE A 85 11.78 5.63 1.70
N HIS A 86 11.62 5.52 0.39
CA HIS A 86 10.79 4.48 -0.22
C HIS A 86 11.23 3.06 0.19
N TRP A 87 12.50 2.69 -0.01
CA TRP A 87 12.91 1.32 0.32
C TRP A 87 12.96 1.08 1.84
N ALA A 88 13.27 2.10 2.66
CA ALA A 88 13.25 1.97 4.11
C ALA A 88 11.82 1.70 4.64
N LEU A 89 10.83 2.45 4.15
CA LEU A 89 9.42 2.24 4.49
C LEU A 89 8.90 0.89 3.96
N GLN A 90 9.32 0.46 2.76
CA GLN A 90 8.94 -0.85 2.23
C GLN A 90 9.55 -2.01 3.06
N LEU A 91 10.80 -1.90 3.51
CA LEU A 91 11.38 -2.90 4.41
C LEU A 91 10.65 -2.94 5.75
N LEU A 92 10.34 -1.79 6.35
CA LEU A 92 9.58 -1.74 7.59
C LEU A 92 8.17 -2.35 7.41
N SER A 93 7.51 -2.02 6.30
CA SER A 93 6.23 -2.63 5.91
C SER A 93 6.33 -4.15 5.78
N LEU A 94 7.36 -4.65 5.09
CA LEU A 94 7.59 -6.09 4.92
C LEU A 94 7.85 -6.77 6.27
N THR A 95 8.65 -6.16 7.14
CA THR A 95 8.90 -6.68 8.50
C THR A 95 7.59 -6.77 9.29
N CYS A 96 6.77 -5.71 9.30
CA CYS A 96 5.46 -5.75 9.95
C CYS A 96 4.55 -6.85 9.37
N ALA A 97 4.50 -7.00 8.05
CA ALA A 97 3.70 -8.01 7.37
C ALA A 97 4.15 -9.45 7.72
N VAL A 98 5.45 -9.73 7.67
CA VAL A 98 6.02 -11.03 8.03
C VAL A 98 5.77 -11.35 9.50
N LEU A 99 5.98 -10.39 10.42
CA LEU A 99 5.69 -10.57 11.84
C LEU A 99 4.20 -10.81 12.08
N GLY A 100 3.31 -10.04 11.47
CA GLY A 100 1.87 -10.22 11.60
C GLY A 100 1.40 -11.57 11.08
N LEU A 101 2.02 -12.10 10.01
CA LEU A 101 1.72 -13.43 9.45
C LEU A 101 2.27 -14.55 10.35
N ALA A 102 3.49 -14.40 10.85
CA ALA A 102 4.10 -15.36 11.76
C ALA A 102 3.29 -15.49 13.06
N ILE A 103 2.89 -14.36 13.65
CA ILE A 103 2.10 -14.32 14.89
C ILE A 103 0.73 -14.99 14.69
N ILE A 104 -0.01 -14.67 13.63
CA ILE A 104 -1.33 -15.30 13.41
C ILE A 104 -1.21 -16.80 13.15
N SER A 105 -0.15 -17.21 12.44
CA SER A 105 0.13 -18.62 12.16
C SER A 105 0.47 -19.38 13.43
N TYR A 106 1.29 -18.79 14.30
CA TYR A 106 1.62 -19.37 15.60
C TYR A 106 0.39 -19.41 16.55
N ASN A 107 -0.42 -18.36 16.56
CA ASN A 107 -1.68 -18.35 17.32
C ASN A 107 -2.66 -19.43 16.86
N LYS A 108 -2.74 -19.70 15.55
CA LYS A 108 -3.56 -20.80 15.00
C LYS A 108 -3.01 -22.16 15.39
N TYR A 109 -1.69 -22.35 15.28
CA TYR A 109 -1.01 -23.57 15.72
C TYR A 109 -1.31 -23.87 17.20
N ARG A 110 -1.13 -22.89 18.10
CA ARG A 110 -1.44 -23.04 19.53
C ARG A 110 -2.90 -23.39 19.85
N LYS A 111 -3.82 -23.02 18.96
CA LYS A 111 -5.27 -23.26 19.12
C LYS A 111 -5.76 -24.47 18.31
N GLY A 112 -4.87 -25.23 17.68
CA GLY A 112 -5.25 -26.38 16.83
C GLY A 112 -6.18 -25.99 15.67
N LYS A 113 -6.04 -24.78 15.13
CA LYS A 113 -6.89 -24.29 14.03
C LYS A 113 -6.17 -24.40 12.69
N ASP A 114 -6.93 -24.77 11.66
CA ASP A 114 -6.41 -24.85 10.30
C ASP A 114 -5.89 -23.50 9.78
N HIS A 115 -4.86 -23.58 8.93
CA HIS A 115 -4.21 -22.44 8.29
C HIS A 115 -4.72 -22.27 6.86
N PHE A 116 -4.82 -21.01 6.42
CA PHE A 116 -5.08 -20.67 5.02
C PHE A 116 -6.35 -21.27 4.39
N VAL A 117 -7.39 -21.54 5.19
CA VAL A 117 -8.67 -22.08 4.71
C VAL A 117 -9.69 -21.01 4.28
N THR A 118 -9.42 -19.73 4.52
CA THR A 118 -10.30 -18.62 4.14
C THR A 118 -9.70 -17.81 2.99
N TRP A 119 -10.55 -17.12 2.23
CA TRP A 119 -10.12 -16.16 1.22
C TRP A 119 -9.15 -15.12 1.78
N HIS A 120 -9.46 -14.54 2.95
CA HIS A 120 -8.54 -13.63 3.65
C HIS A 120 -7.18 -14.28 3.92
N GLY A 121 -7.16 -15.52 4.43
CA GLY A 121 -5.92 -16.24 4.74
C GLY A 121 -5.06 -16.54 3.49
N LEU A 122 -5.68 -17.00 2.40
CA LEU A 122 -5.00 -17.29 1.14
C LEU A 122 -4.49 -16.01 0.48
N THR A 123 -5.35 -15.01 0.30
CA THR A 123 -4.98 -13.73 -0.30
C THR A 123 -3.93 -13.01 0.56
N GLY A 124 -4.02 -13.08 1.88
CA GLY A 124 -3.03 -12.52 2.80
C GLY A 124 -1.66 -13.18 2.65
N LEU A 125 -1.59 -14.52 2.62
CA LEU A 125 -0.33 -15.23 2.37
C LEU A 125 0.28 -14.83 1.02
N LEU A 126 -0.53 -14.86 -0.05
CA LEU A 126 -0.09 -14.45 -1.39
C LEU A 126 0.43 -13.01 -1.38
N THR A 127 -0.23 -12.09 -0.67
CA THR A 127 0.19 -10.69 -0.57
C THR A 127 1.57 -10.57 0.07
N VAL A 128 1.83 -11.26 1.19
CA VAL A 128 3.13 -11.18 1.88
C VAL A 128 4.25 -11.75 1.01
N LEU A 129 4.00 -12.88 0.33
CA LEU A 129 4.95 -13.45 -0.62
C LEU A 129 5.20 -12.50 -1.79
N TYR A 130 4.15 -11.90 -2.34
CA TYR A 130 4.26 -10.92 -3.43
C TYR A 130 5.06 -9.69 -2.99
N ALA A 131 4.78 -9.14 -1.81
CA ALA A 131 5.52 -7.99 -1.26
C ALA A 131 7.02 -8.31 -1.08
N THR A 132 7.34 -9.54 -0.68
CA THR A 132 8.72 -10.03 -0.57
C THR A 132 9.41 -10.01 -1.94
N MET A 133 8.77 -10.60 -2.96
CA MET A 133 9.29 -10.60 -4.33
C MET A 133 9.40 -9.18 -4.92
N GLN A 134 8.43 -8.31 -4.61
CA GLN A 134 8.44 -6.92 -5.04
C GLN A 134 9.61 -6.13 -4.43
N CYS A 135 9.95 -6.38 -3.15
CA CYS A 135 11.13 -5.80 -2.51
C CYS A 135 12.43 -6.29 -3.18
N MET A 136 12.52 -7.58 -3.53
CA MET A 136 13.66 -8.11 -4.31
C MET A 136 13.76 -7.44 -5.69
N GLY A 137 12.63 -7.21 -6.36
CA GLY A 137 12.58 -6.43 -7.59
C GLY A 137 13.06 -4.98 -7.42
N GLY A 138 12.88 -4.40 -6.23
CA GLY A 138 13.46 -3.10 -5.87
C GLY A 138 14.99 -3.11 -5.78
N LEU A 139 15.60 -4.22 -5.34
CA LEU A 139 17.06 -4.36 -5.32
C LEU A 139 17.65 -4.32 -6.73
N ALA A 140 16.96 -4.91 -7.72
CA ALA A 140 17.37 -4.84 -9.12
C ALA A 140 17.43 -3.40 -9.67
N LEU A 141 16.62 -2.48 -9.11
CA LEU A 141 16.66 -1.05 -9.42
C LEU A 141 17.80 -0.29 -8.73
N LEU A 142 18.24 -0.76 -7.56
CA LEU A 142 19.40 -0.20 -6.87
C LEU A 142 20.72 -0.62 -7.54
N TYR A 143 20.75 -1.84 -8.11
CA TYR A 143 21.91 -2.42 -8.75
C TYR A 143 21.63 -2.83 -10.21
N PRO A 144 21.28 -1.87 -11.10
CA PRO A 144 20.86 -2.18 -12.47
C PRO A 144 21.95 -2.86 -13.31
N LYS A 145 23.23 -2.73 -12.93
CA LYS A 145 24.36 -3.42 -13.58
C LYS A 145 24.25 -4.95 -13.51
N LEU A 146 23.49 -5.48 -12.54
CA LEU A 146 23.20 -6.92 -12.42
C LEU A 146 22.17 -7.37 -13.48
N MET A 147 21.36 -6.45 -14.01
CA MET A 147 20.29 -6.73 -14.98
C MET A 147 20.71 -6.34 -16.41
N LYS A 148 21.80 -6.94 -16.91
CA LYS A 148 22.45 -6.56 -18.18
C LYS A 148 21.51 -6.49 -19.40
N ASN A 149 20.46 -7.32 -19.43
CA ASN A 149 19.52 -7.39 -20.56
C ASN A 149 18.34 -6.41 -20.47
N TRP A 150 18.28 -5.58 -19.42
CA TRP A 150 17.14 -4.71 -19.14
C TRP A 150 17.56 -3.24 -19.03
N THR A 151 16.82 -2.35 -19.68
CA THR A 151 17.03 -0.91 -19.50
C THR A 151 16.44 -0.45 -18.17
N LEU A 152 17.05 0.57 -17.56
CA LEU A 152 16.56 1.14 -16.30
C LEU A 152 15.11 1.64 -16.40
N SER A 153 14.71 2.18 -17.57
CA SER A 153 13.33 2.63 -17.81
C SER A 153 12.35 1.47 -17.82
N LYS A 154 12.70 0.33 -18.44
CA LYS A 154 11.88 -0.90 -18.37
C LYS A 154 11.76 -1.39 -16.94
N LEU A 155 12.88 -1.52 -16.22
CA LEU A 155 12.86 -1.96 -14.81
C LEU A 155 11.97 -1.07 -13.95
N LYS A 156 12.04 0.26 -14.12
CA LYS A 156 11.19 1.21 -13.38
C LYS A 156 9.71 1.03 -13.72
N LEU A 157 9.38 0.86 -15.00
CA LEU A 157 8.01 0.63 -15.45
C LEU A 157 7.44 -0.64 -14.83
N TYR A 158 8.12 -1.78 -15.00
CA TYR A 158 7.65 -3.07 -14.48
C TYR A 158 7.60 -3.10 -12.96
N HIS A 159 8.59 -2.51 -12.27
CA HIS A 159 8.54 -2.40 -10.81
C HIS A 159 7.35 -1.55 -10.35
N ALA A 160 7.07 -0.41 -11.00
CA ALA A 160 5.95 0.44 -10.63
C ALA A 160 4.59 -0.22 -10.90
N THR A 161 4.41 -0.89 -12.05
CA THR A 161 3.15 -1.58 -12.38
C THR A 161 2.94 -2.84 -11.55
N SER A 162 3.98 -3.65 -11.36
CA SER A 162 3.97 -4.81 -10.44
C SER A 162 3.68 -4.36 -9.00
N GLY A 163 4.29 -3.25 -8.55
CA GLY A 163 4.04 -2.67 -7.24
C GLY A 163 2.60 -2.22 -7.04
N LEU A 164 1.97 -1.65 -8.08
CA LEU A 164 0.55 -1.30 -8.05
C LEU A 164 -0.34 -2.54 -7.91
N ILE A 165 -0.05 -3.62 -8.65
CA ILE A 165 -0.79 -4.88 -8.53
C ILE A 165 -0.67 -5.44 -7.11
N GLY A 166 0.55 -5.48 -6.56
CA GLY A 166 0.79 -5.93 -5.19
C GLY A 166 0.08 -5.08 -4.14
N TYR A 167 0.02 -3.76 -4.35
CA TYR A 167 -0.68 -2.84 -3.45
C TYR A 167 -2.20 -3.06 -3.47
N ILE A 168 -2.81 -3.22 -4.65
CA ILE A 168 -4.23 -3.55 -4.80
C ILE A 168 -4.54 -4.90 -4.16
N LEU A 169 -3.66 -5.90 -4.30
CA LEU A 169 -3.80 -7.19 -3.64
C LEU A 169 -3.78 -7.06 -2.11
N GLY A 170 -2.89 -6.22 -1.56
CA GLY A 170 -2.87 -5.90 -0.13
C GLY A 170 -4.14 -5.21 0.35
N CYS A 171 -4.65 -4.23 -0.42
CA CYS A 171 -5.92 -3.57 -0.14
C CYS A 171 -7.10 -4.56 -0.17
N ALA A 172 -7.14 -5.47 -1.13
CA ALA A 172 -8.14 -6.54 -1.19
C ALA A 172 -8.04 -7.48 0.01
N SER A 173 -6.83 -7.84 0.45
CA SER A 173 -6.62 -8.65 1.65
C SER A 173 -7.11 -7.95 2.92
N LEU A 174 -6.87 -6.65 3.07
CA LEU A 174 -7.40 -5.84 4.18
C LEU A 174 -8.93 -5.84 4.18
N MET A 175 -9.55 -5.63 3.01
CA MET A 175 -11.02 -5.69 2.86
C MET A 175 -11.59 -7.06 3.24
N LEU A 176 -10.96 -8.15 2.78
CA LEU A 176 -11.34 -9.50 3.21
C LEU A 176 -11.19 -9.71 4.72
N GLY A 177 -10.18 -9.09 5.35
CA GLY A 177 -10.01 -9.06 6.80
C GLY A 177 -11.17 -8.35 7.51
N MET A 178 -11.66 -7.24 6.93
CA MET A 178 -12.81 -6.49 7.44
C MET A 178 -14.15 -7.22 7.24
N CYS A 179 -14.21 -8.16 6.31
CA CYS A 179 -15.35 -9.07 6.16
C CYS A 179 -15.30 -10.28 7.11
N SER A 180 -14.23 -10.45 7.90
CA SER A 180 -14.13 -11.55 8.85
C SER A 180 -15.09 -11.38 10.02
N LEU A 181 -15.50 -12.50 10.63
CA LEU A 181 -16.39 -12.50 11.79
C LEU A 181 -15.88 -11.61 12.92
N TRP A 182 -14.57 -11.62 13.19
CA TRP A 182 -13.99 -10.78 14.24
C TRP A 182 -14.21 -9.28 13.98
N PHE A 183 -14.03 -8.83 12.73
CA PHE A 183 -14.17 -7.42 12.41
C PHE A 183 -15.64 -7.02 12.35
N THR A 184 -16.51 -7.83 11.76
CA THR A 184 -17.94 -7.50 11.60
C THR A 184 -18.73 -7.50 12.91
N ILE A 185 -18.30 -8.25 13.94
CA ILE A 185 -18.88 -8.12 15.29
C ILE A 185 -18.31 -6.93 16.07
N SER A 186 -17.09 -6.48 15.75
CA SER A 186 -16.40 -5.40 16.47
C SER A 186 -16.72 -4.02 15.91
N VAL A 187 -16.98 -3.93 14.60
CA VAL A 187 -17.17 -2.70 13.85
C VAL A 187 -18.41 -2.85 12.98
N THR A 188 -19.44 -2.05 13.26
CA THR A 188 -20.75 -2.12 12.61
C THR A 188 -21.18 -0.77 12.05
N GLY A 189 -22.22 -0.79 11.21
CA GLY A 189 -22.83 0.42 10.65
C GLY A 189 -21.84 1.26 9.83
N VAL A 190 -21.92 2.59 10.00
CA VAL A 190 -21.14 3.55 9.22
C VAL A 190 -19.63 3.32 9.34
N SER A 191 -19.13 2.96 10.53
CA SER A 191 -17.70 2.73 10.76
C SER A 191 -17.13 1.59 9.91
N TRP A 192 -17.93 0.55 9.61
CA TRP A 192 -17.51 -0.54 8.75
C TRP A 192 -17.37 -0.08 7.30
N TYR A 193 -18.34 0.69 6.79
CA TYR A 193 -18.29 1.24 5.43
C TYR A 193 -17.13 2.23 5.25
N LEU A 194 -16.88 3.10 6.24
CA LEU A 194 -15.73 4.01 6.23
C LEU A 194 -14.41 3.23 6.20
N SER A 195 -14.32 2.15 6.99
CA SER A 195 -13.15 1.27 7.01
C SER A 195 -12.90 0.62 5.64
N MET A 196 -13.95 0.16 4.96
CA MET A 196 -13.88 -0.39 3.60
C MET A 196 -13.53 0.64 2.54
N LEU A 197 -13.96 1.90 2.72
CA LEU A 197 -13.67 2.99 1.79
C LEU A 197 -12.19 3.39 1.81
N CYS A 198 -11.51 3.29 2.96
CA CYS A 198 -10.08 3.64 3.09
C CYS A 198 -9.18 2.93 2.06
N PRO A 199 -9.11 1.59 1.98
CA PRO A 199 -8.25 0.90 1.01
C PRO A 199 -8.70 1.11 -0.45
N ILE A 200 -9.99 1.38 -0.70
CA ILE A 200 -10.49 1.74 -2.04
C ILE A 200 -9.93 3.10 -2.46
N LEU A 201 -10.08 4.11 -1.59
CA LEU A 201 -9.62 5.47 -1.85
C LEU A 201 -8.11 5.49 -2.09
N THR A 202 -7.32 4.87 -1.21
CA THR A 202 -5.86 4.86 -1.37
C THR A 202 -5.45 4.09 -2.62
N SER A 203 -6.12 2.96 -2.96
CA SER A 203 -5.89 2.25 -4.23
C SER A 203 -6.12 3.12 -5.46
N LEU A 204 -7.21 3.91 -5.48
CA LEU A 204 -7.50 4.81 -6.60
C LEU A 204 -6.44 5.92 -6.72
N VAL A 205 -5.99 6.49 -5.61
CA VAL A 205 -4.94 7.51 -5.60
C VAL A 205 -3.61 6.97 -6.13
N ILE A 206 -3.18 5.80 -5.63
CA ILE A 206 -1.94 5.17 -6.07
C ILE A 206 -2.05 4.72 -7.54
N MET A 207 -3.18 4.16 -7.96
CA MET A 207 -3.43 3.78 -9.35
C MET A 207 -3.36 4.98 -10.28
N ASN A 208 -3.98 6.11 -9.91
CA ASN A 208 -3.91 7.35 -10.67
C ASN A 208 -2.46 7.88 -10.74
N GLN A 209 -1.72 7.86 -9.63
CA GLN A 209 -0.32 8.28 -9.58
C GLN A 209 0.56 7.45 -10.54
N VAL A 210 0.49 6.12 -10.45
CA VAL A 210 1.32 5.20 -11.25
C VAL A 210 0.94 5.29 -12.74
N SER A 211 -0.35 5.33 -13.05
CA SER A 211 -0.84 5.40 -14.43
C SER A 211 -0.41 6.69 -15.13
N ASN A 212 -0.51 7.84 -14.45
CA ASN A 212 -0.06 9.11 -15.02
C ASN A 212 1.46 9.17 -15.22
N ALA A 213 2.22 8.63 -14.26
CA ALA A 213 3.68 8.65 -14.33
C ALA A 213 4.26 7.76 -15.44
N TYR A 214 3.63 6.60 -15.71
CA TYR A 214 4.23 5.56 -16.54
C TYR A 214 3.40 5.10 -17.74
N LEU A 215 2.06 5.13 -17.66
CA LEU A 215 1.19 4.64 -18.74
C LEU A 215 0.78 5.77 -19.68
N TYR A 216 0.37 6.92 -19.14
CA TYR A 216 -0.11 8.03 -19.95
C TYR A 216 1.02 8.84 -20.61
N ARG A 217 2.13 9.06 -19.89
CA ARG A 217 3.30 9.79 -20.43
C ARG A 217 3.91 9.15 -21.68
N LYS A 218 3.76 7.83 -21.83
CA LYS A 218 4.27 7.06 -22.97
C LYS A 218 3.42 7.25 -24.25
N ARG A 219 2.20 7.79 -24.13
CA ARG A 219 1.30 8.05 -25.26
C ARG A 219 1.53 9.41 -25.92
N ILE A 220 2.27 10.32 -25.25
CA ILE A 220 2.47 11.71 -25.66
C ILE A 220 3.93 11.99 -26.10
N GLN A 221 4.86 11.07 -25.84
CA GLN A 221 6.22 11.17 -26.37
C GLN A 221 6.30 10.35 -27.68
N PRO A 222 6.53 10.99 -28.84
CA PRO A 222 6.73 10.30 -30.12
C PRO A 222 8.00 9.42 -30.09
#